data_AF-A0A935ISE6-F1
#
_entry.id   AF-A0A935ISE6-F1
#
_cell.length_a   1.000
_cell.length_b   1.000
_cell.length_c   1.000
_cell.angle_alpha   90.00
_cell.angle_beta   90.00
_cell.angle_gamma   90.00
#
_symmetry.space_group_name_H-M   'P 1'
#
loop_
_entity.id
_entity.type
_entity.pdbx_description
1 polymer ?
#
loop_
_entity_poly.entity_id
_entity_poly.type
_entity_poly.pdbx_seq_one_letter_code
_entity_poly.pdbx_strand_id
1 'polypeptide(L)'
;MGTIGGGSIGAGAIGAGALGAGALGAVTGEGVAAYPRAALLAPRGGGADDPYAADVDLLLAERALARETGPQVVEVPRHLSASDIVRLAEDPERFAGERRRPMPAEPALAARRGTAFHAWVEQHYARATLLDSAELPGAADDDPGSDAELPQFKETFLASEWAWRTPIDVEVAIETVIDGIAVRGRIDAVFGRADGGVTVVDWKTGPQPSGADAAHRALQVGAYALAYARLRGLLPDQVDAAFYYARTGTTVRPTLPDEAELIRLLGSIAD
;
A
#
# COMPACT_ATOMS: atom_id res chain seq x y z
N MET A 1 19.59 -40.25 -92.79
CA MET A 1 20.21 -41.33 -92.01
C MET A 1 20.30 -40.80 -90.58
N GLY A 2 19.22 -40.91 -89.80
CA GLY A 2 18.98 -42.02 -88.87
C GLY A 2 19.82 -41.75 -87.61
N THR A 3 19.29 -41.26 -86.50
CA THR A 3 18.45 -41.91 -85.47
C THR A 3 17.76 -40.79 -84.67
N ILE A 4 16.56 -40.92 -84.08
CA ILE A 4 16.27 -41.57 -82.78
C ILE A 4 14.75 -41.89 -82.73
N GLY A 5 14.37 -43.13 -82.44
CA GLY A 5 13.04 -43.51 -81.94
C GLY A 5 13.05 -43.51 -80.41
N GLY A 6 11.96 -43.48 -79.64
CA GLY A 6 10.53 -43.69 -79.89
C GLY A 6 9.93 -44.42 -78.67
N GLY A 7 8.81 -43.93 -78.13
CA GLY A 7 7.92 -44.63 -77.17
C GLY A 7 8.01 -44.14 -75.71
N SER A 8 7.04 -43.39 -75.15
CA SER A 8 5.67 -43.79 -74.68
C SER A 8 5.74 -44.30 -73.22
N ILE A 9 4.94 -43.89 -72.21
CA ILE A 9 3.46 -43.79 -72.12
C ILE A 9 3.03 -43.10 -70.79
N GLY A 10 1.85 -42.44 -70.79
CA GLY A 10 0.90 -42.36 -69.66
C GLY A 10 0.92 -41.06 -68.82
N ALA A 11 0.10 -40.02 -69.01
CA ALA A 11 -1.36 -39.84 -69.11
C ALA A 11 -2.07 -39.55 -67.76
N GLY A 12 -2.73 -38.37 -67.70
CA GLY A 12 -3.75 -37.98 -66.72
C GLY A 12 -3.36 -36.78 -65.84
N ALA A 13 -4.15 -35.71 -65.62
CA ALA A 13 -5.30 -35.09 -66.28
C ALA A 13 -5.64 -33.80 -65.47
N ILE A 14 -5.69 -32.66 -66.18
CA ILE A 14 -6.65 -31.52 -66.09
C ILE A 14 -7.30 -31.08 -64.76
N GLY A 15 -7.34 -29.76 -64.53
CA GLY A 15 -8.48 -29.13 -63.83
C GLY A 15 -8.24 -27.78 -63.16
N ALA A 16 -8.21 -26.70 -63.94
CA ALA A 16 -8.48 -25.35 -63.44
C ALA A 16 -10.00 -25.17 -63.20
N GLY A 17 -10.40 -24.42 -62.17
CA GLY A 17 -11.81 -24.09 -61.93
C GLY A 17 -12.00 -23.09 -60.80
N ALA A 18 -12.62 -21.97 -61.14
CA ALA A 18 -12.73 -20.74 -60.37
C ALA A 18 -13.91 -20.69 -59.37
N LEU A 19 -13.79 -19.74 -58.42
CA LEU A 19 -14.81 -18.87 -57.82
C LEU A 19 -16.22 -19.43 -57.53
N GLY A 20 -16.59 -19.37 -56.25
CA GLY A 20 -17.98 -19.43 -55.79
C GLY A 20 -18.15 -18.61 -54.51
N ALA A 21 -18.71 -17.40 -54.65
CA ALA A 21 -19.16 -16.57 -53.55
C ALA A 21 -20.51 -17.06 -53.01
N GLY A 22 -20.72 -16.90 -51.70
CA GLY A 22 -22.04 -16.77 -51.09
C GLY A 22 -22.38 -17.82 -50.03
N ALA A 23 -22.50 -17.37 -48.78
CA ALA A 23 -23.73 -17.53 -48.00
C ALA A 23 -23.60 -16.77 -46.66
N LEU A 24 -24.45 -15.75 -46.51
CA LEU A 24 -24.79 -15.12 -45.25
C LEU A 24 -25.59 -16.11 -44.39
N GLY A 25 -25.22 -16.23 -43.11
CA GLY A 25 -26.01 -16.91 -42.08
C GLY A 25 -25.83 -16.19 -40.75
N ALA A 26 -26.85 -15.41 -40.37
CA ALA A 26 -26.93 -14.73 -39.09
C ALA A 26 -27.50 -15.67 -38.01
N VAL A 27 -26.86 -15.74 -36.84
CA VAL A 27 -27.54 -16.01 -35.55
C VAL A 27 -26.85 -15.18 -34.45
N THR A 28 -27.72 -14.55 -33.67
CA THR A 28 -27.58 -13.64 -32.53
C THR A 28 -27.06 -14.29 -31.26
N GLY A 29 -26.42 -13.51 -30.38
CA GLY A 29 -26.31 -13.85 -28.95
C GLY A 29 -25.11 -13.22 -28.26
N GLU A 30 -25.37 -12.43 -27.22
CA GLU A 30 -24.43 -11.61 -26.45
C GLU A 30 -23.21 -12.36 -25.91
N GLY A 31 -22.03 -11.76 -26.07
CA GLY A 31 -20.80 -12.21 -25.46
C GLY A 31 -19.83 -11.05 -25.37
N VAL A 32 -19.71 -10.46 -24.18
CA VAL A 32 -18.69 -9.44 -23.87
C VAL A 32 -17.33 -10.09 -24.08
N ALA A 33 -16.67 -9.79 -25.19
CA ALA A 33 -15.35 -10.31 -25.50
C ALA A 33 -14.35 -9.72 -24.50
N ALA A 34 -14.02 -10.51 -23.47
CA ALA A 34 -12.88 -10.27 -22.60
C ALA A 34 -11.61 -10.26 -23.47
N TYR A 35 -11.06 -9.08 -23.73
CA TYR A 35 -9.72 -8.96 -24.31
C TYR A 35 -8.71 -9.48 -23.29
N PRO A 36 -7.96 -10.56 -23.56
CA PRO A 36 -6.90 -10.98 -22.67
C PRO A 36 -5.78 -9.93 -22.70
N ARG A 37 -5.62 -9.23 -21.56
CA ARG A 37 -4.57 -8.21 -21.32
C ARG A 37 -3.14 -8.73 -21.55
N ALA A 38 -2.97 -10.05 -21.66
CA ALA A 38 -1.69 -10.71 -21.94
C ALA A 38 -1.27 -10.65 -23.43
N ALA A 39 -2.18 -10.35 -24.37
CA ALA A 39 -1.83 -10.28 -25.79
C ALA A 39 -1.25 -8.91 -26.22
N LEU A 40 -1.23 -7.91 -25.34
CA LEU A 40 -0.77 -6.56 -25.65
C LEU A 40 0.73 -6.32 -25.37
N LEU A 41 1.46 -7.28 -24.80
CA LEU A 41 2.84 -7.12 -24.34
C LEU A 41 3.74 -8.32 -24.68
N ALA A 42 3.47 -9.03 -25.77
CA ALA A 42 4.54 -9.80 -26.39
C ALA A 42 5.44 -8.80 -27.13
N PRO A 43 6.75 -8.69 -26.80
CA PRO A 43 7.65 -7.91 -27.63
C PRO A 43 7.62 -8.55 -29.02
N ARG A 44 6.98 -7.89 -29.98
CA ARG A 44 7.30 -8.15 -31.38
C ARG A 44 8.74 -7.73 -31.51
N GLY A 45 9.64 -8.71 -31.61
CA GLY A 45 11.08 -8.48 -31.61
C GLY A 45 11.41 -7.36 -32.60
N GLY A 46 12.04 -6.31 -32.10
CA GLY A 46 12.65 -5.28 -32.93
C GLY A 46 13.77 -5.93 -33.73
N GLY A 47 13.45 -6.32 -34.96
CA GLY A 47 14.48 -6.57 -35.96
C GLY A 47 15.14 -5.25 -36.34
N ALA A 48 16.29 -5.32 -37.02
CA ALA A 48 17.04 -4.15 -37.49
C ALA A 48 16.25 -3.17 -38.40
N ASP A 49 15.02 -3.53 -38.79
CA ASP A 49 14.09 -2.74 -39.61
C ASP A 49 12.90 -2.17 -38.80
N ASP A 50 12.91 -2.20 -37.47
CA ASP A 50 11.85 -1.53 -36.67
C ASP A 50 12.00 -0.01 -36.81
N PRO A 51 11.05 0.69 -37.45
CA PRO A 51 11.13 2.12 -37.69
C PRO A 51 11.15 2.95 -36.39
N TYR A 52 10.80 2.35 -35.26
CA TYR A 52 10.80 3.00 -33.94
C TYR A 52 11.98 2.61 -33.06
N ALA A 53 12.88 1.72 -33.51
CA ALA A 53 14.04 1.31 -32.70
C ALA A 53 14.94 2.50 -32.33
N ALA A 54 15.21 3.37 -33.30
CA ALA A 54 16.00 4.59 -33.08
C ALA A 54 15.32 5.57 -32.10
N ASP A 55 13.99 5.70 -32.18
CA ASP A 55 13.21 6.56 -31.28
C ASP A 55 13.17 5.98 -29.86
N VAL A 56 13.04 4.66 -29.72
CA VAL A 56 13.09 3.97 -28.42
C VAL A 56 14.46 4.10 -27.78
N ASP A 57 15.53 3.87 -28.54
CA ASP A 57 16.91 4.03 -28.04
C ASP A 57 17.19 5.49 -27.67
N LEU A 58 16.70 6.46 -28.46
CA LEU A 58 16.80 7.88 -28.14
C LEU A 58 16.06 8.24 -26.86
N LEU A 59 14.83 7.77 -26.68
CA LEU A 59 14.03 8.01 -25.48
C LEU A 59 14.64 7.32 -24.24
N LEU A 60 15.25 6.14 -24.40
CA LEU A 60 15.97 5.46 -23.33
C LEU A 60 17.26 6.19 -22.95
N ALA A 61 18.00 6.70 -23.93
CA ALA A 61 19.19 7.52 -23.73
C ALA A 61 18.85 8.87 -23.08
N GLU A 62 17.81 9.56 -23.55
CA GLU A 62 17.30 10.80 -22.95
C GLU A 62 16.86 10.56 -21.50
N ARG A 63 16.18 9.43 -21.23
CA ARG A 63 15.79 9.04 -19.87
C ARG A 63 17.00 8.71 -18.98
N ALA A 64 18.07 8.14 -19.53
CA ALA A 64 19.31 7.87 -18.78
C ALA A 64 20.04 9.19 -18.45
N LEU A 65 20.17 10.08 -19.44
CA LEU A 65 20.72 11.43 -19.27
C LEU A 65 19.93 12.24 -18.24
N ALA A 66 18.59 12.20 -18.30
CA ALA A 66 17.73 12.88 -17.32
C ALA A 66 17.87 12.34 -15.88
N ARG A 67 18.39 11.11 -15.69
CA ARG A 67 18.77 10.59 -14.38
C ARG A 67 20.14 11.06 -13.93
N GLU A 68 21.07 11.29 -14.86
CA GLU A 68 22.47 11.61 -14.58
C GLU A 68 22.73 13.13 -14.43
N THR A 69 21.99 14.00 -15.12
CA THR A 69 22.22 15.45 -15.09
C THR A 69 21.25 16.20 -14.18
N GLY A 70 21.68 16.47 -12.93
CA GLY A 70 21.19 17.60 -12.12
C GLY A 70 21.20 17.34 -10.61
N PRO A 71 21.58 18.32 -9.76
CA PRO A 71 21.28 18.28 -8.33
C PRO A 71 19.76 18.25 -8.17
N GLN A 72 19.24 17.11 -7.72
CA GLN A 72 17.82 16.84 -7.80
C GLN A 72 17.10 17.32 -6.54
N VAL A 73 16.93 18.63 -6.39
CA VAL A 73 16.25 19.26 -5.25
C VAL A 73 14.80 18.77 -5.15
N VAL A 74 14.47 18.02 -4.10
CA VAL A 74 13.07 17.77 -3.70
C VAL A 74 12.67 18.92 -2.79
N GLU A 75 11.67 19.72 -3.16
CA GLU A 75 11.05 20.59 -2.17
C GLU A 75 10.39 19.71 -1.10
N VAL A 76 10.89 19.78 0.13
CA VAL A 76 10.27 19.12 1.27
C VAL A 76 8.82 19.62 1.38
N PRO A 77 7.82 18.73 1.32
CA PRO A 77 6.44 19.13 1.51
C PRO A 77 6.29 19.84 2.85
N ARG A 78 5.46 20.89 2.91
CA ARG A 78 5.16 21.60 4.17
C ARG A 78 4.55 20.70 5.25
N HIS A 79 4.20 19.46 4.93
CA HIS A 79 3.77 18.45 5.87
C HIS A 79 4.14 17.00 5.46
N LEU A 80 4.48 16.17 6.44
CA LEU A 80 4.69 14.73 6.33
C LEU A 80 3.69 13.99 7.21
N SER A 81 3.26 12.79 6.79
CA SER A 81 2.54 11.89 7.69
C SER A 81 3.51 11.10 8.57
N ALA A 82 3.06 10.58 9.71
CA ALA A 82 3.91 9.69 10.52
C ALA A 82 4.34 8.41 9.78
N SER A 83 3.52 7.92 8.84
CA SER A 83 3.92 6.81 7.96
C SER A 83 4.92 7.23 6.88
N ASP A 84 4.93 8.50 6.46
CA ASP A 84 5.99 9.04 5.60
C ASP A 84 7.34 9.07 6.33
N ILE A 85 7.36 9.36 7.63
CA ILE A 85 8.59 9.30 8.45
C ILE A 85 9.19 7.89 8.42
N VAL A 86 8.35 6.87 8.56
CA VAL A 86 8.81 5.47 8.46
C VAL A 86 9.37 5.17 7.09
N ARG A 87 8.65 5.53 6.02
CA ARG A 87 9.10 5.26 4.63
C ARG A 87 10.41 5.97 4.30
N LEU A 88 10.57 7.20 4.79
CA LEU A 88 11.81 7.96 4.68
C LEU A 88 12.96 7.24 5.38
N ALA A 89 12.75 6.73 6.60
CA ALA A 89 13.78 6.00 7.34
C ALA A 89 14.12 4.66 6.70
N GLU A 90 13.14 3.96 6.12
CA GLU A 90 13.33 2.69 5.43
C GLU A 90 14.18 2.86 4.16
N ASP A 91 13.85 3.83 3.29
CA ASP A 91 14.56 4.07 2.04
C ASP A 91 14.34 5.53 1.55
N PRO A 92 15.28 6.45 1.84
CA PRO A 92 15.16 7.85 1.46
C PRO A 92 15.07 8.08 -0.06
N GLU A 93 15.86 7.34 -0.84
CA GLU A 93 15.91 7.50 -2.29
C GLU A 93 14.60 7.05 -2.94
N ARG A 94 14.06 5.91 -2.50
CA ARG A 94 12.76 5.42 -2.95
C ARG A 94 11.63 6.35 -2.54
N PHE A 95 11.64 6.85 -1.29
CA PHE A 95 10.65 7.80 -0.82
C PHE A 95 10.63 9.07 -1.69
N ALA A 96 11.80 9.64 -1.99
CA ALA A 96 11.94 10.79 -2.89
C ALA A 96 11.41 10.49 -4.31
N GLY A 97 11.72 9.30 -4.85
CA GLY A 97 11.24 8.86 -6.16
C GLY A 97 9.71 8.72 -6.22
N GLU A 98 9.10 8.05 -5.25
CA GLU A 98 7.65 7.83 -5.16
C GLU A 98 6.89 9.15 -4.97
N ARG A 99 7.43 10.09 -4.19
CA ARG A 99 6.87 11.44 -4.02
C ARG A 99 6.86 12.26 -5.31
N ARG A 100 7.89 12.14 -6.15
CA ARG A 100 7.98 12.88 -7.42
C ARG A 100 7.02 12.36 -8.48
N ARG A 101 6.70 11.07 -8.45
CA ARG A 101 5.87 10.40 -9.47
C ARG A 101 4.86 9.48 -8.80
N PRO A 102 3.83 10.03 -8.12
CA PRO A 102 2.82 9.22 -7.47
C PRO A 102 2.04 8.42 -8.52
N MET A 103 2.17 7.10 -8.48
CA MET A 103 1.41 6.19 -9.34
C MET A 103 0.17 5.70 -8.61
N PRO A 104 -1.03 5.78 -9.21
CA PRO A 104 -2.23 5.15 -8.65
C PRO A 104 -2.01 3.63 -8.51
N ALA A 105 -2.19 3.10 -7.31
CA ALA A 105 -2.17 1.66 -7.04
C ALA A 105 -3.57 1.20 -6.61
N GLU A 106 -4.00 0.03 -7.09
CA GLU A 106 -5.24 -0.56 -6.60
C GLU A 106 -5.11 -0.91 -5.10
N PRO A 107 -6.12 -0.56 -4.26
CA PRO A 107 -6.07 -0.91 -2.84
C PRO A 107 -6.03 -2.43 -2.65
N ALA A 108 -4.89 -2.93 -2.17
CA ALA A 108 -4.67 -4.34 -1.88
C ALA A 108 -5.66 -4.86 -0.82
N LEU A 109 -5.99 -6.16 -0.86
CA LEU A 109 -6.88 -6.81 0.12
C LEU A 109 -6.46 -6.55 1.57
N ALA A 110 -5.15 -6.61 1.86
CA ALA A 110 -4.61 -6.32 3.18
C ALA A 110 -4.92 -4.89 3.68
N ALA A 111 -4.91 -3.89 2.79
CA ALA A 111 -5.25 -2.51 3.14
C ALA A 111 -6.75 -2.35 3.45
N ARG A 112 -7.61 -3.04 2.69
CA ARG A 112 -9.06 -3.08 2.97
C ARG A 112 -9.35 -3.74 4.32
N ARG A 113 -8.68 -4.86 4.60
CA ARG A 113 -8.77 -5.57 5.88
C ARG A 113 -8.33 -4.71 7.06
N GLY A 114 -7.20 -4.01 6.93
CA GLY A 114 -6.73 -3.05 7.93
C GLY A 114 -7.79 -1.99 8.21
N THR A 115 -8.31 -1.35 7.16
CA THR A 115 -9.35 -0.32 7.29
C THR A 115 -10.60 -0.86 8.00
N ALA A 116 -11.08 -2.05 7.62
CA ALA A 116 -12.25 -2.68 8.24
C ALA A 116 -12.02 -3.04 9.72
N PHE A 117 -10.81 -3.47 10.08
CA PHE A 117 -10.45 -3.75 11.47
C PHE A 117 -10.43 -2.50 12.33
N HIS A 118 -9.80 -1.40 11.87
CA HIS A 118 -9.77 -0.13 12.63
C HIS A 118 -11.19 0.41 12.83
N ALA A 119 -12.02 0.43 11.78
CA ALA A 119 -13.41 0.86 11.87
C ALA A 119 -14.22 0.02 12.87
N TRP A 120 -13.96 -1.28 12.96
CA TRP A 120 -14.61 -2.14 13.94
C TRP A 120 -14.14 -1.87 15.38
N VAL A 121 -12.84 -1.62 15.60
CA VAL A 121 -12.31 -1.25 16.93
C VAL A 121 -12.87 0.10 17.39
N GLU A 122 -12.97 1.07 16.49
CA GLU A 122 -13.60 2.36 16.78
C GLU A 122 -15.06 2.16 17.23
N GLN A 123 -15.82 1.36 16.50
CA GLN A 123 -17.20 1.02 16.87
C GLN A 123 -17.31 0.28 18.21
N HIS A 124 -16.35 -0.60 18.53
CA HIS A 124 -16.30 -1.28 19.82
C HIS A 124 -16.21 -0.28 20.97
N TYR A 125 -15.29 0.69 20.90
CA TYR A 125 -15.15 1.72 21.93
C TYR A 125 -16.30 2.73 21.93
N ALA A 126 -16.84 3.11 20.76
CA ALA A 126 -18.00 3.98 20.68
C ALA A 126 -19.24 3.36 21.36
N ARG A 127 -19.47 2.05 21.17
CA ARG A 127 -20.55 1.31 21.83
C ARG A 127 -20.33 1.21 23.34
N ALA A 128 -19.11 0.96 23.78
CA ALA A 128 -18.80 0.89 25.22
C ALA A 128 -19.12 2.21 25.93
N THR A 129 -18.82 3.36 25.31
CA THR A 129 -19.17 4.68 25.84
C THR A 129 -20.68 4.92 25.89
N LEU A 130 -21.44 4.46 24.89
CA LEU A 130 -22.90 4.60 24.84
C LEU A 130 -23.61 3.68 25.85
N LEU A 131 -23.08 2.48 26.06
CA LEU A 131 -23.64 1.50 27.00
C LEU A 131 -23.40 1.88 28.48
N ASP A 132 -22.43 2.76 28.77
CA ASP A 132 -22.30 3.42 30.09
C ASP A 132 -23.48 4.38 30.40
N SER A 133 -24.32 4.69 29.39
CA SER A 133 -25.47 5.59 29.53
C SER A 133 -26.86 4.93 29.49
N ALA A 134 -26.99 3.64 29.13
CA ALA A 134 -28.13 2.75 29.40
C ALA A 134 -28.03 1.47 28.54
N GLU A 135 -28.06 0.31 29.22
CA GLU A 135 -28.51 -1.05 28.83
C GLU A 135 -28.22 -1.63 27.40
N LEU A 136 -27.63 -2.84 27.42
CA LEU A 136 -27.26 -3.79 26.33
C LEU A 136 -28.46 -4.43 25.56
N PRO A 137 -28.25 -5.27 24.52
CA PRO A 137 -27.30 -5.23 23.38
C PRO A 137 -28.01 -5.44 22.01
N GLY A 138 -27.41 -5.01 20.88
CA GLY A 138 -27.99 -5.19 19.55
C GLY A 138 -26.96 -5.42 18.44
N ALA A 139 -27.14 -6.53 17.73
CA ALA A 139 -26.40 -7.11 16.59
C ALA A 139 -25.48 -6.18 15.76
N ALA A 140 -24.26 -6.67 15.47
CA ALA A 140 -23.51 -6.19 14.31
C ALA A 140 -23.80 -7.15 13.15
N ASP A 141 -24.45 -6.62 12.11
CA ASP A 141 -24.65 -7.29 10.84
C ASP A 141 -23.30 -7.64 10.19
N ASP A 142 -23.23 -8.86 9.64
CA ASP A 142 -22.15 -9.33 8.78
C ASP A 142 -22.16 -8.53 7.46
N ASP A 143 -21.12 -7.72 7.24
CA ASP A 143 -20.87 -7.01 5.98
C ASP A 143 -20.18 -7.96 4.95
N PRO A 144 -20.59 -7.95 3.67
CA PRO A 144 -20.42 -9.04 2.73
C PRO A 144 -19.13 -8.90 1.94
N GLY A 145 -18.12 -9.69 2.33
CA GLY A 145 -16.89 -9.85 1.55
C GLY A 145 -15.81 -10.52 2.36
N SER A 146 -16.15 -11.61 3.07
CA SER A 146 -15.36 -12.15 4.18
C SER A 146 -13.91 -12.41 3.77
N ASP A 147 -13.08 -11.46 4.14
CA ASP A 147 -11.69 -11.74 4.34
C ASP A 147 -11.61 -12.66 5.56
N ALA A 148 -11.27 -13.94 5.33
CA ALA A 148 -11.35 -15.00 6.32
C ALA A 148 -10.57 -14.70 7.63
N GLU A 149 -9.65 -13.74 7.59
CA GLU A 149 -8.82 -13.35 8.73
C GLU A 149 -9.45 -12.25 9.60
N LEU A 150 -10.40 -11.46 9.09
CA LEU A 150 -10.99 -10.36 9.86
C LEU A 150 -11.70 -10.84 11.14
N PRO A 151 -12.51 -11.93 11.11
CA PRO A 151 -13.10 -12.48 12.33
C PRO A 151 -12.05 -12.86 13.39
N GLN A 152 -10.94 -13.48 12.96
CA GLN A 152 -9.83 -13.83 13.84
C GLN A 152 -9.22 -12.59 14.51
N PHE A 153 -9.06 -11.48 13.78
CA PHE A 153 -8.52 -10.24 14.36
C PHE A 153 -9.46 -9.66 15.42
N LYS A 154 -10.77 -9.70 15.18
CA LYS A 154 -11.79 -9.27 16.15
C LYS A 154 -11.73 -10.12 17.43
N GLU A 155 -11.70 -11.44 17.28
CA GLU A 155 -11.59 -12.37 18.42
C GLU A 155 -10.32 -12.13 19.23
N THR A 156 -9.19 -11.97 18.54
CA THR A 156 -7.89 -11.75 19.17
C THR A 156 -7.85 -10.41 19.91
N PHE A 157 -8.49 -9.38 19.35
CA PHE A 157 -8.65 -8.08 20.01
C PHE A 157 -9.51 -8.19 21.27
N LEU A 158 -10.68 -8.84 21.20
CA LEU A 158 -11.57 -9.04 22.34
C LEU A 158 -10.92 -9.82 23.50
N ALA A 159 -9.96 -10.70 23.18
CA ALA A 159 -9.17 -11.43 24.18
C ALA A 159 -8.00 -10.62 24.76
N SER A 160 -7.66 -9.46 24.20
CA SER A 160 -6.53 -8.63 24.62
C SER A 160 -6.84 -7.72 25.81
N GLU A 161 -5.81 -7.21 26.48
CA GLU A 161 -5.97 -6.20 27.55
C GLU A 161 -6.70 -4.94 27.06
N TRP A 162 -6.52 -4.57 25.79
CA TRP A 162 -7.00 -3.30 25.25
C TRP A 162 -8.52 -3.27 25.13
N ALA A 163 -9.15 -4.41 24.79
CA ALA A 163 -10.62 -4.49 24.65
C ALA A 163 -11.37 -4.17 25.95
N TRP A 164 -10.72 -4.35 27.10
CA TRP A 164 -11.31 -4.17 28.43
C TRP A 164 -10.87 -2.88 29.13
N ARG A 165 -9.95 -2.12 28.52
CA ARG A 165 -9.53 -0.82 29.05
C ARG A 165 -10.39 0.29 28.46
N THR A 166 -10.65 1.31 29.27
CA THR A 166 -11.30 2.54 28.80
C THR A 166 -10.24 3.48 28.21
N PRO A 167 -10.29 3.81 26.91
CA PRO A 167 -9.41 4.80 26.33
C PRO A 167 -9.79 6.21 26.84
N ILE A 168 -8.77 7.06 27.00
CA ILE A 168 -8.94 8.50 27.26
C ILE A 168 -9.42 9.19 25.98
N ASP A 169 -8.79 8.85 24.85
CA ASP A 169 -9.15 9.36 23.54
C ASP A 169 -9.03 8.23 22.49
N VAL A 170 -9.84 8.32 21.44
CA VAL A 170 -9.86 7.40 20.29
C VAL A 170 -9.85 8.23 19.01
N GLU A 171 -9.14 7.78 17.97
CA GLU A 171 -9.08 8.43 16.65
C GLU A 171 -8.65 9.92 16.71
N VAL A 172 -7.61 10.23 17.49
CA VAL A 172 -7.15 11.61 17.70
C VAL A 172 -6.34 12.11 16.51
N ALA A 173 -6.86 13.12 15.81
CA ALA A 173 -6.09 13.85 14.82
C ALA A 173 -5.01 14.71 15.50
N ILE A 174 -3.77 14.55 15.06
CA ILE A 174 -2.62 15.27 15.59
C ILE A 174 -1.86 16.01 14.49
N GLU A 175 -1.28 17.14 14.88
CA GLU A 175 -0.32 17.89 14.09
C GLU A 175 0.75 18.44 15.03
N THR A 176 2.02 18.27 14.67
CA THR A 176 3.14 18.82 15.42
C THR A 176 4.24 19.26 14.47
N VAL A 177 5.01 20.28 14.84
CA VAL A 177 6.15 20.74 14.03
C VAL A 177 7.44 20.16 14.59
N ILE A 178 8.21 19.49 13.76
CA ILE A 178 9.54 18.96 14.09
C ILE A 178 10.50 19.52 13.05
N ASP A 179 11.51 20.28 13.51
CA ASP A 179 12.48 20.96 12.64
C ASP A 179 11.85 21.76 11.47
N GLY A 180 10.77 22.51 11.76
CA GLY A 180 10.06 23.29 10.76
C GLY A 180 9.15 22.49 9.81
N ILE A 181 9.14 21.16 9.89
CA ILE A 181 8.28 20.28 9.10
C ILE A 181 7.04 19.92 9.92
N ALA A 182 5.84 20.14 9.37
CA ALA A 182 4.61 19.73 10.02
C ALA A 182 4.40 18.21 9.88
N VAL A 183 4.45 17.48 10.98
CA VAL A 183 4.12 16.06 11.05
C VAL A 183 2.65 15.90 11.43
N ARG A 184 1.90 15.18 10.60
CA ARG A 184 0.47 14.93 10.78
C ARG A 184 0.18 13.44 10.92
N GLY A 185 -0.89 13.12 11.63
CA GLY A 185 -1.31 11.74 11.75
C GLY A 185 -2.60 11.60 12.51
N ARG A 186 -2.97 10.34 12.72
CA ARG A 186 -4.07 9.98 13.58
C ARG A 186 -3.61 8.88 14.52
N ILE A 187 -3.81 9.12 15.80
CA ILE A 187 -3.58 8.14 16.86
C ILE A 187 -4.84 7.29 16.96
N ASP A 188 -4.70 5.96 16.92
CA ASP A 188 -5.86 5.08 16.97
C ASP A 188 -6.51 5.11 18.36
N ALA A 189 -5.72 5.02 19.44
CA ALA A 189 -6.23 5.16 20.81
C ALA A 189 -5.16 5.62 21.81
N VAL A 190 -5.60 6.22 22.91
CA VAL A 190 -4.77 6.62 24.04
C VAL A 190 -5.36 6.09 25.34
N PHE A 191 -4.55 5.48 26.19
CA PHE A 191 -4.99 4.92 27.46
C PHE A 191 -4.20 5.48 28.63
N GLY A 192 -4.86 5.71 29.77
CA GLY A 192 -4.20 6.11 31.00
C GLY A 192 -3.36 4.98 31.59
N ARG A 193 -2.20 5.33 32.17
CA ARG A 193 -1.34 4.44 32.94
C ARG A 193 -1.56 4.65 34.44
N ALA A 194 -1.21 3.64 35.24
CA ALA A 194 -1.38 3.70 36.69
C ALA A 194 -0.51 4.76 37.38
N ASP A 195 0.60 5.17 36.75
CA ASP A 195 1.52 6.20 37.24
C ASP A 195 1.10 7.63 36.84
N GLY A 196 -0.07 7.80 36.21
CA GLY A 196 -0.58 9.08 35.74
C GLY A 196 -0.08 9.49 34.36
N GLY A 197 0.78 8.70 33.72
CA GLY A 197 1.12 8.87 32.31
C GLY A 197 0.08 8.28 31.37
N VAL A 198 0.38 8.27 30.07
CA VAL A 198 -0.48 7.72 29.02
C VAL A 198 0.31 6.81 28.08
N THR A 199 -0.40 5.87 27.46
CA THR A 199 0.10 5.04 26.36
C THR A 199 -0.67 5.37 25.09
N VAL A 200 0.04 5.81 24.06
CA VAL A 200 -0.46 5.88 22.69
C VAL A 200 -0.41 4.49 22.07
N VAL A 201 -1.51 4.03 21.48
CA VAL A 201 -1.57 2.70 20.85
C VAL A 201 -1.92 2.82 19.38
N ASP A 202 -1.20 2.07 18.56
CA ASP A 202 -1.43 1.91 17.12
C ASP A 202 -1.76 0.43 16.82
N TRP A 203 -2.87 0.22 16.13
CA TRP A 203 -3.39 -1.10 15.77
C TRP A 203 -2.75 -1.58 14.47
N LYS A 204 -2.18 -2.80 14.47
CA LYS A 204 -1.52 -3.40 13.30
C LYS A 204 -2.20 -4.70 12.89
N THR A 205 -2.52 -4.83 11.61
CA THR A 205 -3.03 -6.08 10.99
C THR A 205 -1.99 -6.80 10.13
N GLY A 206 -0.87 -6.12 9.85
CA GLY A 206 0.28 -6.66 9.13
C GLY A 206 1.19 -7.54 10.00
N PRO A 207 2.23 -8.15 9.40
CA PRO A 207 3.23 -8.90 10.16
C PRO A 207 4.00 -7.99 11.11
N GLN A 208 4.44 -8.55 12.24
CA GLN A 208 5.33 -7.85 13.15
C GLN A 208 6.72 -7.73 12.51
N PRO A 209 7.28 -6.52 12.39
CA PRO A 209 8.63 -6.30 11.87
C PRO A 209 9.69 -6.78 12.87
N SER A 210 10.92 -6.95 12.39
CA SER A 210 12.07 -7.32 13.23
C SER A 210 13.31 -6.52 12.84
N GLY A 211 14.30 -6.46 13.74
CA GLY A 211 15.56 -5.77 13.46
C GLY A 211 15.37 -4.28 13.12
N ALA A 212 16.01 -3.82 12.04
CA ALA A 212 15.96 -2.43 11.59
C ALA A 212 14.53 -1.95 11.27
N ASP A 213 13.70 -2.80 10.67
CA ASP A 213 12.32 -2.45 10.34
C ASP A 213 11.51 -2.12 11.60
N ALA A 214 11.75 -2.84 12.71
CA ALA A 214 11.09 -2.56 13.98
C ALA A 214 11.51 -1.20 14.56
N ALA A 215 12.79 -0.84 14.42
CA ALA A 215 13.30 0.49 14.80
C ALA A 215 12.68 1.59 13.93
N HIS A 216 12.55 1.37 12.62
CA HIS A 216 11.88 2.32 11.73
C HIS A 216 10.40 2.49 12.08
N ARG A 217 9.67 1.41 12.42
CA ARG A 217 8.29 1.54 12.89
C ARG A 217 8.18 2.33 14.18
N ALA A 218 9.13 2.19 15.10
CA ALA A 218 9.14 2.97 16.35
C ALA A 218 9.10 4.49 16.11
N LEU A 219 9.64 4.98 14.99
CA LEU A 219 9.57 6.39 14.60
C LEU A 219 8.13 6.90 14.46
N GLN A 220 7.22 6.07 13.94
CA GLN A 220 5.82 6.43 13.76
C GLN A 220 5.18 6.76 15.12
N VAL A 221 5.28 5.83 16.07
CA VAL A 221 4.66 5.98 17.39
C VAL A 221 5.44 6.94 18.30
N GLY A 222 6.74 7.13 18.07
CA GLY A 222 7.51 8.21 18.69
C GLY A 222 7.01 9.59 18.28
N ALA A 223 6.77 9.80 16.97
CA ALA A 223 6.16 11.04 16.48
C ALA A 223 4.75 11.26 17.06
N TYR A 224 3.96 10.19 17.23
CA TYR A 224 2.66 10.27 17.88
C TYR A 224 2.75 10.62 19.37
N ALA A 225 3.66 9.97 20.10
CA ALA A 225 3.89 10.26 21.51
C ALA A 225 4.30 11.73 21.72
N LEU A 226 5.24 12.23 20.92
CA LEU A 226 5.67 13.63 20.94
C LEU A 226 4.52 14.59 20.62
N ALA A 227 3.76 14.31 19.58
CA ALA A 227 2.62 15.15 19.18
C ALA A 227 1.53 15.18 20.26
N TYR A 228 1.20 14.02 20.84
CA TYR A 228 0.20 13.93 21.90
C TYR A 228 0.65 14.62 23.18
N ALA A 229 1.94 14.46 23.56
CA ALA A 229 2.52 15.16 24.70
C ALA A 229 2.36 16.67 24.56
N ARG A 230 2.70 17.23 23.39
CA ARG A 230 2.53 18.66 23.09
C ARG A 230 1.07 19.09 23.08
N LEU A 231 0.19 18.30 22.47
CA LEU A 231 -1.25 18.58 22.41
C LEU A 231 -1.88 18.67 23.81
N ARG A 232 -1.44 17.81 24.74
CA ARG A 232 -1.97 17.74 26.11
C ARG A 232 -1.17 18.52 27.15
N GLY A 233 -0.02 19.10 26.77
CA GLY A 233 0.89 19.77 27.70
C GLY A 233 1.57 18.80 28.69
N LEU A 234 1.83 17.56 28.27
CA LEU A 234 2.53 16.54 29.06
C LEU A 234 4.04 16.59 28.80
N LEU A 235 4.82 16.13 29.77
CA LEU A 235 6.25 15.89 29.60
C LEU A 235 6.48 14.65 28.71
N PRO A 236 7.60 14.59 27.95
CA PRO A 236 7.89 13.45 27.07
C PRO A 236 7.92 12.08 27.77
N ASP A 237 8.36 12.02 29.03
CA ASP A 237 8.43 10.79 29.83
C ASP A 237 7.06 10.34 30.39
N GLN A 238 6.04 11.19 30.29
CA GLN A 238 4.66 10.87 30.64
C GLN A 238 3.89 10.19 29.51
N VAL A 239 4.48 10.07 28.32
CA VAL A 239 3.84 9.45 27.15
C VAL A 239 4.72 8.32 26.63
N ASP A 240 4.24 7.08 26.75
CA ASP A 240 4.82 5.95 26.04
C ASP A 240 3.94 5.51 24.86
N ALA A 241 4.40 4.53 24.09
CA ALA A 241 3.60 3.98 23.01
C ALA A 241 3.72 2.47 22.87
N ALA A 242 2.72 1.89 22.22
CA ALA A 242 2.65 0.47 21.93
C ALA A 242 2.07 0.22 20.53
N PHE A 243 2.54 -0.85 19.91
CA PHE A 243 1.86 -1.49 18.79
C PHE A 243 1.08 -2.68 19.31
N TYR A 244 -0.13 -2.88 18.82
CA TYR A 244 -0.87 -4.13 19.03
C TYR A 244 -1.12 -4.83 17.69
N TYR A 245 -0.64 -6.07 17.58
CA TYR A 245 -0.72 -6.86 16.36
C TYR A 245 -1.93 -7.80 16.42
N ALA A 246 -3.02 -7.44 15.72
CA ALA A 246 -4.29 -8.15 15.76
C ALA A 246 -4.22 -9.61 15.27
N ARG A 247 -3.24 -9.92 14.40
CA ARG A 247 -3.00 -11.28 13.93
C ARG A 247 -2.50 -12.22 15.03
N THR A 248 -1.66 -11.72 15.93
CA THR A 248 -0.96 -12.52 16.94
C THR A 248 -1.44 -12.22 18.36
N GLY A 249 -2.22 -11.15 18.54
CA GLY A 249 -2.64 -10.65 19.85
C GLY A 249 -1.51 -10.07 20.69
N THR A 250 -0.37 -9.82 20.07
CA THR A 250 0.84 -9.38 20.78
C THR A 250 0.89 -7.86 20.86
N THR A 251 1.14 -7.36 22.07
CA THR A 251 1.50 -5.95 22.31
C THR A 251 3.02 -5.80 22.31
N VAL A 252 3.55 -4.92 21.49
CA VAL A 252 4.98 -4.57 21.45
C VAL A 252 5.14 -3.13 21.92
N ARG A 253 6.00 -2.92 22.91
CA ARG A 253 6.35 -1.59 23.44
C ARG A 253 7.76 -1.25 22.96
N PRO A 254 7.91 -0.50 21.84
CA PRO A 254 9.23 -0.15 21.33
C PRO A 254 9.90 0.89 22.22
N THR A 255 11.22 0.95 22.17
CA THR A 255 11.95 2.15 22.63
C THR A 255 11.59 3.29 21.69
N LEU A 256 11.09 4.40 22.25
CA LEU A 256 10.70 5.55 21.45
C LEU A 256 11.93 6.38 21.10
N PRO A 257 12.02 6.91 19.86
CA PRO A 257 13.03 7.90 19.54
C PRO A 257 12.81 9.16 20.36
N ASP A 258 13.89 9.82 20.74
CA ASP A 258 13.81 11.18 21.26
C ASP A 258 13.52 12.20 20.13
N GLU A 259 13.25 13.45 20.51
CA GLU A 259 13.00 14.50 19.52
C GLU A 259 14.23 14.75 18.64
N ALA A 260 15.45 14.61 19.16
CA ALA A 260 16.67 14.84 18.40
C ALA A 260 16.90 13.75 17.33
N GLU A 261 16.49 12.51 17.59
CA GLU A 261 16.45 11.41 16.62
C GLU A 261 15.47 11.71 15.49
N LEU A 262 14.28 12.20 15.80
CA LEU A 262 13.30 12.62 14.80
C LEU A 262 13.81 13.80 13.96
N ILE A 263 14.44 14.79 14.60
CA ILE A 263 15.08 15.93 13.90
C ILE A 263 16.18 15.44 12.96
N ARG A 264 17.09 14.57 13.42
CA ARG A 264 18.17 14.03 12.58
C ARG A 264 17.64 13.29 11.35
N LEU A 265 16.57 12.53 11.51
CA LEU A 265 15.93 11.84 10.39
C LEU A 265 15.28 12.83 9.41
N LEU A 266 14.59 13.85 9.90
CA LEU A 266 13.95 14.83 9.03
C LEU A 266 14.97 15.75 8.33
N GLY A 267 16.11 16.01 8.96
CA GLY A 267 17.22 16.76 8.36
C GLY A 267 17.82 16.06 7.14
N SER A 268 17.74 14.73 7.02
CA SER A 268 18.24 14.00 5.86
C SER A 268 17.44 14.22 4.57
N ILE A 269 16.27 14.88 4.66
CA ILE A 269 15.46 15.24 3.49
C ILE A 269 15.96 16.55 2.86
N ALA A 270 16.63 17.40 3.63
CA ALA A 270 17.01 18.75 3.20
C ALA A 270 18.34 18.81 2.43
N ASP A 271 19.14 17.74 2.49
CA ASP A 271 20.41 17.56 1.77
C ASP A 271 20.22 16.70 0.50
#